data_AF-A0A7X7N0B4-F1
#
_entry.id   AF-A0A7X7N0B4-F1
#
_cell.length_a   1.000
_cell.length_b   1.000
_cell.length_c   1.000
_cell.angle_alpha   90.00
_cell.angle_beta   90.00
_cell.angle_gamma   90.00
#
_symmetry.space_group_name_H-M   'P 1'
#
loop_
_entity.id
_entity.type
_entity.pdbx_description
1 polymer ?
#
loop_
_entity_poly.entity_id
_entity_poly.type
_entity_poly.pdbx_seq_one_letter_code
_entity_poly.pdbx_strand_id
1 'polypeptide(L)'
;MKESIQNNEIEIRHILPDNLRGRSITSNVIPTVCNVKNMLGKLVSVNGDFNQLKPWEKRSYNSYLVEEVKTQILGSQESEWKTIIRQHILSKRPSAFGPSVMDIYLVAYVAETFGPGKDTFFNFVKRSGISDQSNSAQAIWQVGKGDGVFLDILHDNGKVKDWNYIISWVEGKQRK
;
A
#
# COMPACT_ATOMS: atom_id res chain seq x y z
N MET A 1 -42.25 3.21 -31.23
CA MET A 1 -41.85 2.94 -29.84
C MET A 1 -40.46 2.33 -29.88
N LYS A 2 -39.42 3.04 -29.45
CA LYS A 2 -38.04 2.52 -29.43
C LYS A 2 -37.80 1.93 -28.04
N GLU A 3 -37.70 0.61 -27.94
CA GLU A 3 -37.26 -0.06 -26.72
C GLU A 3 -35.78 0.23 -26.51
N SER A 4 -35.47 0.91 -25.42
CA SER A 4 -34.12 1.15 -24.94
C SER A 4 -33.59 -0.12 -24.28
N ILE A 5 -32.60 -0.75 -24.90
CA ILE A 5 -31.81 -1.82 -24.29
C ILE A 5 -30.96 -1.19 -23.17
N GLN A 6 -31.31 -1.50 -21.93
CA GLN A 6 -30.55 -1.11 -20.76
C GLN A 6 -29.38 -2.10 -20.64
N ASN A 7 -28.19 -1.66 -21.06
CA ASN A 7 -26.95 -2.41 -20.84
C ASN A 7 -26.68 -2.47 -19.33
N ASN A 8 -27.07 -3.56 -18.69
CA ASN A 8 -26.59 -3.91 -17.36
C ASN A 8 -25.12 -4.34 -17.49
N GLU A 9 -24.20 -3.40 -17.28
CA GLU A 9 -22.82 -3.76 -16.96
C GLU A 9 -22.82 -4.54 -15.64
N ILE A 10 -22.50 -5.83 -15.72
CA ILE A 10 -22.28 -6.66 -14.54
C ILE A 10 -21.03 -6.10 -13.86
N GLU A 11 -21.21 -5.37 -12.77
CA GLU A 11 -20.12 -4.92 -11.92
C GLU A 11 -19.40 -6.15 -11.36
N ILE A 12 -18.28 -6.54 -11.98
CA ILE A 12 -17.43 -7.63 -11.49
C ILE A 12 -16.85 -7.16 -10.17
N ARG A 13 -17.46 -7.58 -9.06
CA ARG A 13 -16.89 -7.35 -7.72
C ARG A 13 -15.63 -8.19 -7.58
N HIS A 14 -14.49 -7.54 -7.71
CA HIS A 14 -13.21 -8.12 -7.36
C HIS A 14 -13.14 -8.29 -5.84
N ILE A 15 -13.21 -9.53 -5.36
CA ILE A 15 -12.99 -9.85 -3.95
C ILE A 15 -11.48 -9.90 -3.71
N LEU A 16 -10.98 -9.05 -2.80
CA LEU A 16 -9.59 -9.10 -2.38
C LEU A 16 -9.40 -10.24 -1.37
N PRO A 17 -8.42 -11.15 -1.58
CA PRO A 17 -8.11 -12.17 -0.58
C PRO A 17 -7.50 -11.55 0.68
N ASP A 18 -7.75 -12.15 1.84
CA ASP A 18 -7.09 -11.82 3.11
C ASP A 18 -5.66 -12.37 3.22
N ASN A 19 -5.23 -13.10 2.19
CA ASN A 19 -3.89 -13.64 2.04
C ASN A 19 -3.30 -13.23 0.69
N LEU A 20 -2.23 -12.44 0.74
CA LEU A 20 -1.51 -11.98 -0.45
C LEU A 20 -0.32 -12.91 -0.71
N ARG A 21 -0.54 -13.91 -1.58
CA ARG A 21 0.51 -14.85 -2.06
C ARG A 21 1.31 -15.49 -0.93
N GLY A 22 0.64 -15.95 0.12
CA GLY A 22 1.22 -16.60 1.29
C GLY A 22 1.38 -15.69 2.51
N ARG A 23 1.12 -14.38 2.40
CA ARG A 23 1.20 -13.44 3.52
C ARG A 23 -0.20 -13.00 3.97
N SER A 24 -0.55 -13.31 5.21
CA SER A 24 -1.79 -12.81 5.82
C SER A 24 -1.74 -11.30 6.04
N ILE A 25 -2.84 -10.61 5.74
CA ILE A 25 -2.99 -9.16 5.94
C ILE A 25 -3.13 -8.75 7.42
N THR A 26 -3.44 -9.69 8.31
CA THR A 26 -3.58 -9.45 9.76
C THR A 26 -2.31 -9.81 10.54
N SER A 27 -1.37 -10.52 9.91
CA SER A 27 -0.11 -10.95 10.53
C SER A 27 1.00 -9.91 10.36
N ASN A 28 1.82 -9.72 11.40
CA ASN A 28 2.99 -8.84 11.37
C ASN A 28 2.68 -7.40 10.92
N VAL A 29 1.54 -6.86 11.35
CA VAL A 29 1.16 -5.46 11.13
C VAL A 29 1.79 -4.60 12.22
N ILE A 30 2.61 -3.62 11.85
CA ILE A 30 3.36 -2.79 12.81
C ILE A 30 2.96 -1.32 12.62
N PRO A 31 2.37 -0.69 13.64
CA PRO A 31 2.07 0.73 13.64
C PRO A 31 3.33 1.56 13.43
N THR A 32 3.44 2.23 12.29
CA THR A 32 4.48 3.20 11.99
C THR A 32 3.85 4.47 11.43
N VAL A 33 4.52 5.62 11.55
CA VAL A 33 3.97 6.93 11.16
C VAL A 33 4.78 7.60 10.04
N CYS A 34 5.56 6.83 9.28
CA CYS A 34 6.40 7.35 8.20
C CYS A 34 5.96 6.76 6.86
N ASN A 35 5.38 7.61 6.01
CA ASN A 35 5.02 7.26 4.64
C ASN A 35 6.27 7.19 3.74
N VAL A 36 6.19 6.41 2.66
CA VAL A 36 7.29 6.17 1.72
C VAL A 36 7.74 7.46 1.04
N LYS A 37 6.82 8.37 0.70
CA LYS A 37 7.15 9.65 0.05
C LYS A 37 8.13 10.47 0.90
N ASN A 38 7.83 10.65 2.18
CA ASN A 38 8.63 11.42 3.11
C ASN A 38 10.00 10.76 3.34
N MET A 39 10.03 9.43 3.44
CA MET A 39 11.28 8.68 3.57
C MET A 39 12.15 8.84 2.32
N LEU A 40 11.60 8.75 1.10
CA LEU A 40 12.35 8.96 -0.14
C LEU A 40 12.87 10.40 -0.26
N GLY A 41 12.03 11.39 0.05
CA GLY A 41 12.45 12.79 0.07
C GLY A 41 13.60 13.03 1.03
N LYS A 42 13.53 12.44 2.22
CA LYS A 42 14.64 12.51 3.19
C LYS A 42 15.89 11.81 2.67
N LEU A 43 15.77 10.59 2.12
CA LEU A 43 16.87 9.83 1.53
C LEU A 43 17.62 10.63 0.46
N VAL A 44 16.89 11.30 -0.44
CA VAL A 44 17.50 12.15 -1.48
C VAL A 44 18.17 13.37 -0.88
N SER A 45 17.55 14.05 0.09
CA SER A 45 18.16 15.21 0.75
C SER A 45 19.47 14.91 1.49
N VAL A 46 19.70 13.66 1.88
CA VAL A 46 20.93 13.20 2.54
C VAL A 46 21.83 12.40 1.60
N ASN A 47 21.61 12.54 0.29
CA ASN A 47 22.39 11.88 -0.78
C ASN A 47 22.52 10.36 -0.59
N GLY A 48 21.43 9.71 -0.17
CA GLY A 48 21.40 8.26 0.01
C GLY A 48 22.04 7.73 1.30
N ASP A 49 22.51 8.61 2.20
CA ASP A 49 23.12 8.20 3.46
C ASP A 49 22.06 7.66 4.44
N PHE A 50 21.97 6.33 4.50
CA PHE A 50 21.08 5.61 5.42
C PHE A 50 21.29 6.00 6.89
N ASN A 51 22.52 6.34 7.30
CA ASN A 51 22.80 6.63 8.70
C ASN A 51 22.13 7.93 9.16
N GLN A 52 21.90 8.87 8.24
CA GLN A 52 21.22 10.14 8.50
C GLN A 52 19.69 10.03 8.52
N LEU A 53 19.13 8.85 8.25
CA LEU A 53 17.70 8.59 8.43
C LEU A 53 17.36 8.42 9.91
N LYS A 54 16.23 8.99 10.31
CA LYS A 54 15.64 8.79 11.64
C LYS A 54 15.12 7.35 11.79
N PRO A 55 14.93 6.84 13.02
CA PRO A 55 14.51 5.45 13.23
C PRO A 55 13.21 5.06 12.48
N TRP A 56 12.24 5.96 12.38
CA TRP A 56 10.99 5.68 11.64
C TRP A 56 11.16 5.71 10.11
N GLU A 57 12.06 6.56 9.59
CA GLU A 57 12.44 6.57 8.17
C GLU A 57 13.18 5.27 7.83
N LYS A 58 14.10 4.82 8.69
CA LYS A 58 14.79 3.53 8.54
C LYS A 58 13.81 2.35 8.50
N ARG A 59 12.73 2.40 9.30
CA ARG A 59 11.68 1.37 9.26
C ARG A 59 10.93 1.36 7.92
N SER A 60 10.54 2.52 7.41
CA SER A 60 9.91 2.64 6.08
C SER A 60 10.87 2.17 4.98
N TYR A 61 12.12 2.64 5.02
CA TYR A 61 13.21 2.24 4.13
C TYR A 61 13.38 0.73 4.05
N ASN A 62 13.49 0.06 5.20
CA ASN A 62 13.63 -1.39 5.29
C ASN A 62 12.35 -2.10 4.86
N SER A 63 11.17 -1.56 5.20
CA SER A 63 9.90 -2.17 4.80
C SER A 63 9.72 -2.24 3.30
N TYR A 64 10.19 -1.22 2.58
CA TYR A 64 10.12 -1.14 1.12
C TYR A 64 11.36 -1.73 0.42
N LEU A 65 12.33 -2.27 1.17
CA LEU A 65 13.62 -2.76 0.63
C LEU A 65 14.33 -1.71 -0.25
N VAL A 66 14.30 -0.45 0.17
CA VAL A 66 14.72 0.69 -0.67
C VAL A 66 16.18 0.63 -1.06
N GLU A 67 17.03 -0.05 -0.29
CA GLU A 67 18.44 -0.28 -0.67
C GLU A 67 18.56 -0.86 -2.08
N GLU A 68 17.66 -1.74 -2.48
CA GLU A 68 17.68 -2.40 -3.79
C GLU A 68 17.34 -1.46 -4.96
N VAL A 69 16.61 -0.37 -4.70
CA VAL A 69 16.21 0.62 -5.71
C VAL A 69 16.81 2.00 -5.45
N LYS A 70 17.68 2.14 -4.45
CA LYS A 70 18.25 3.41 -4.00
C LYS A 70 18.93 4.16 -5.13
N THR A 71 19.75 3.49 -5.93
CA THR A 71 20.45 4.11 -7.06
C THR A 71 19.48 4.67 -8.11
N GLN A 72 18.37 3.97 -8.37
CA GLN A 72 17.34 4.45 -9.29
C GLN A 72 16.64 5.69 -8.73
N ILE A 73 16.28 5.67 -7.44
CA ILE A 73 15.65 6.81 -6.76
C ILE A 73 16.55 8.05 -6.74
N LEU A 74 17.84 7.89 -6.46
CA LEU A 74 18.81 9.00 -6.41
C LEU A 74 19.10 9.57 -7.81
N GLY A 75 19.00 8.74 -8.84
CA GLY A 75 19.23 9.14 -10.24
C GLY A 75 17.99 9.65 -10.97
N SER A 76 16.81 9.62 -10.35
CA SER A 76 15.53 9.96 -10.98
C SER A 76 14.91 11.23 -10.39
N GLN A 77 13.97 11.83 -11.12
CA GLN A 77 13.14 12.92 -10.59
C GLN A 77 12.08 12.38 -9.61
N GLU A 78 11.58 13.23 -8.70
CA GLU A 78 10.52 12.85 -7.74
C GLU A 78 9.27 12.28 -8.44
N SER A 79 8.92 12.81 -9.62
CA SER A 79 7.80 12.35 -10.44
C SER A 79 7.90 10.87 -10.86
N GLU A 80 9.11 10.32 -10.90
CA GLU A 80 9.39 8.95 -11.33
C GLU A 80 9.37 7.94 -10.17
N TRP A 81 9.53 8.42 -8.92
CA TRP A 81 9.64 7.56 -7.74
C TRP A 81 8.46 6.62 -7.57
N LYS A 82 7.24 7.12 -7.83
CA LYS A 82 6.02 6.31 -7.80
C LYS A 82 6.14 5.09 -8.72
N THR A 83 6.58 5.30 -9.96
CA THR A 83 6.71 4.22 -10.94
C THR A 83 7.75 3.20 -10.49
N ILE A 84 8.91 3.67 -10.02
CA ILE A 84 9.99 2.82 -9.50
C ILE A 84 9.50 1.95 -8.34
N ILE A 85 8.87 2.55 -7.33
CA ILE A 85 8.38 1.81 -6.15
C ILE A 85 7.28 0.82 -6.52
N ARG A 86 6.33 1.22 -7.38
CA ARG A 86 5.26 0.32 -7.85
C ARG A 86 5.81 -0.91 -8.55
N GLN A 87 6.77 -0.72 -9.45
CA GLN A 87 7.44 -1.82 -10.15
C GLN A 87 8.23 -2.69 -9.16
N HIS A 88 8.93 -2.08 -8.21
CA HIS A 88 9.66 -2.79 -7.17
C HIS A 88 8.76 -3.71 -6.33
N ILE A 89 7.58 -3.22 -5.91
CA ILE A 89 6.61 -4.02 -5.15
C ILE A 89 6.13 -5.24 -5.95
N LEU A 90 5.81 -5.06 -7.25
CA LEU A 90 5.40 -6.18 -8.11
C LEU A 90 6.57 -7.12 -8.46
N SER A 91 7.82 -6.67 -8.33
CA SER A 91 8.99 -7.46 -8.67
C SER A 91 9.26 -8.62 -7.69
N LYS A 92 8.62 -8.60 -6.51
CA LYS A 92 8.89 -9.54 -5.41
C LYS A 92 7.65 -10.26 -4.91
N ARG A 93 7.86 -11.21 -3.99
CA ARG A 93 6.78 -11.79 -3.18
C ARG A 93 6.43 -10.82 -2.04
N PRO A 94 5.15 -10.71 -1.65
CA PRO A 94 4.72 -9.88 -0.52
C PRO A 94 5.46 -10.20 0.79
N SER A 95 5.89 -11.45 0.99
CA SER A 95 6.67 -11.88 2.15
C SER A 95 8.08 -11.30 2.24
N ALA A 96 8.61 -10.73 1.16
CA ALA A 96 9.92 -10.07 1.18
C ALA A 96 9.86 -8.67 1.81
N PHE A 97 8.70 -8.00 1.73
CA PHE A 97 8.54 -6.65 2.24
C PHE A 97 8.25 -6.63 3.74
N GLY A 98 8.48 -5.49 4.37
CA GLY A 98 8.03 -5.23 5.73
C GLY A 98 6.53 -4.89 5.83
N PRO A 99 6.06 -4.47 7.01
CA PRO A 99 4.65 -4.18 7.30
C PRO A 99 4.07 -3.02 6.50
N SER A 100 4.79 -1.90 6.36
CA SER A 100 4.25 -0.66 5.76
C SER A 100 3.74 -0.84 4.32
N VAL A 101 4.40 -1.71 3.55
CA VAL A 101 3.95 -2.05 2.18
C VAL A 101 2.58 -2.74 2.21
N MET A 102 2.35 -3.62 3.19
CA MET A 102 1.07 -4.34 3.32
C MET A 102 -0.05 -3.47 3.85
N ASP A 103 0.26 -2.40 4.58
CA ASP A 103 -0.77 -1.48 5.10
C ASP A 103 -1.61 -0.90 3.95
N ILE A 104 -1.02 -0.69 2.76
CA ILE A 104 -1.75 -0.27 1.54
C ILE A 104 -2.82 -1.31 1.19
N TYR A 105 -2.42 -2.58 1.13
CA TYR A 105 -3.30 -3.67 0.74
C TYR A 105 -4.38 -3.91 1.81
N LEU A 106 -4.03 -3.79 3.09
CA LEU A 106 -4.97 -3.88 4.20
C LEU A 106 -6.04 -2.79 4.12
N VAL A 107 -5.66 -1.54 3.82
CA VAL A 107 -6.63 -0.45 3.59
C VAL A 107 -7.56 -0.76 2.43
N ALA A 108 -7.01 -1.21 1.30
CA ALA A 108 -7.80 -1.60 0.12
C ALA A 108 -8.78 -2.73 0.46
N TYR A 109 -8.29 -3.81 1.08
CA TYR A 109 -9.08 -4.96 1.49
C TYR A 109 -10.27 -4.53 2.34
N VAL A 110 -10.04 -3.70 3.36
CA VAL A 110 -11.12 -3.25 4.23
C VAL A 110 -12.11 -2.37 3.50
N ALA A 111 -11.63 -1.43 2.68
CA ALA A 111 -12.48 -0.50 1.93
C ALA A 111 -13.41 -1.23 0.95
N GLU A 112 -12.89 -2.23 0.24
CA GLU A 112 -13.65 -2.99 -0.75
C GLU A 112 -14.55 -4.07 -0.13
N THR A 113 -14.17 -4.61 1.04
CA THR A 113 -14.93 -5.70 1.69
C THR A 113 -15.99 -5.19 2.65
N PHE A 114 -15.68 -4.17 3.44
CA PHE A 114 -16.54 -3.68 4.54
C PHE A 114 -17.04 -2.25 4.34
N GLY A 115 -16.50 -1.54 3.35
CA GLY A 115 -16.83 -0.15 3.05
C GLY A 115 -15.67 0.81 3.31
N PRO A 116 -15.63 1.96 2.61
CA PRO A 116 -14.52 2.89 2.68
C PRO A 116 -14.46 3.64 4.00
N GLY A 117 -13.35 4.34 4.21
CA GLY A 117 -13.20 5.31 5.30
C GLY A 117 -12.55 4.77 6.56
N LYS A 118 -12.09 5.74 7.37
CA LYS A 118 -11.29 5.51 8.57
C LYS A 118 -12.03 4.70 9.63
N ASP A 119 -13.30 5.00 9.89
CA ASP A 119 -14.04 4.34 10.96
C ASP A 119 -14.26 2.85 10.66
N THR A 120 -14.56 2.51 9.40
CA THR A 120 -14.65 1.12 8.94
C THR A 120 -13.33 0.38 9.14
N PHE A 121 -12.21 1.04 8.79
CA PHE A 121 -10.88 0.50 9.01
C PHE A 121 -10.58 0.22 10.48
N PHE A 122 -10.90 1.17 11.36
CA PHE A 122 -10.63 1.05 12.79
C PHE A 122 -11.42 -0.09 13.42
N ASN A 123 -12.69 -0.19 13.03
CA ASN A 123 -13.56 -1.29 13.45
C ASN A 123 -13.00 -2.64 12.99
N PHE A 124 -12.46 -2.72 11.77
CA PHE A 124 -11.81 -3.93 11.29
C PHE A 124 -10.55 -4.27 12.10
N VAL A 125 -9.64 -3.32 12.32
CA VAL A 125 -8.40 -3.53 13.09
C VAL A 125 -8.68 -4.10 14.48
N LYS A 126 -9.70 -3.57 15.17
CA LYS A 126 -10.13 -4.06 16.47
C LYS A 126 -10.75 -5.45 16.38
N ARG A 127 -11.71 -5.66 15.48
CA ARG A 127 -12.44 -6.94 15.35
C ARG A 127 -11.57 -8.10 14.86
N SER A 128 -10.54 -7.81 14.07
CA SER A 128 -9.59 -8.81 13.54
C SER A 128 -8.45 -9.14 14.50
N GLY A 129 -8.36 -8.47 15.66
CA GLY A 129 -7.32 -8.70 16.66
C GLY A 129 -5.95 -8.14 16.28
N ILE A 130 -5.85 -7.27 15.26
CA ILE A 130 -4.59 -6.61 14.90
C ILE A 130 -4.13 -5.70 16.05
N SER A 131 -5.04 -4.92 16.64
CA SER A 131 -4.76 -4.07 17.80
C SER A 131 -6.06 -3.53 18.42
N ASP A 132 -6.11 -3.49 19.75
CA ASP A 132 -7.18 -2.81 20.50
C ASP A 132 -6.94 -1.31 20.70
N GLN A 133 -5.73 -0.83 20.40
CA GLN A 133 -5.33 0.57 20.56
C GLN A 133 -5.69 1.40 19.33
N SER A 134 -6.51 2.45 19.52
CA SER A 134 -6.91 3.37 18.45
C SER A 134 -5.73 4.06 17.77
N ASN A 135 -4.67 4.37 18.52
CA ASN A 135 -3.47 5.00 17.97
C ASN A 135 -2.73 4.08 16.99
N SER A 136 -2.76 2.76 17.22
CA SER A 136 -2.21 1.77 16.30
C SER A 136 -3.01 1.75 15.00
N ALA A 137 -4.34 1.69 15.09
CA ALA A 137 -5.22 1.74 13.92
C ALA A 137 -5.03 3.02 13.11
N GLN A 138 -4.86 4.17 13.79
CA GLN A 138 -4.57 5.45 13.16
C GLN A 138 -3.25 5.44 12.39
N ALA A 139 -2.18 4.93 12.98
CA ALA A 139 -0.87 4.87 12.34
C ALA A 139 -0.91 3.98 11.09
N ILE A 140 -1.50 2.79 11.20
CA ILE A 140 -1.66 1.86 10.06
C ILE A 140 -2.49 2.51 8.95
N TRP A 141 -3.63 3.11 9.28
CA TRP A 141 -4.47 3.81 8.31
C TRP A 141 -3.73 4.95 7.61
N GLN A 142 -3.03 5.79 8.37
CA GLN A 142 -2.29 6.94 7.84
C GLN A 142 -1.20 6.51 6.85
N VAL A 143 -0.43 5.47 7.19
CA VAL A 143 0.62 4.94 6.33
C VAL A 143 0.01 4.24 5.12
N GLY A 144 -0.87 3.27 5.31
CA GLY A 144 -1.47 2.51 4.20
C GLY A 144 -2.22 3.38 3.21
N LYS A 145 -3.05 4.32 3.70
CA LYS A 145 -3.75 5.28 2.84
C LYS A 145 -2.78 6.27 2.21
N GLY A 146 -1.84 6.81 2.98
CA GLY A 146 -0.89 7.81 2.49
C GLY A 146 -0.01 7.26 1.37
N ASP A 147 0.54 6.07 1.57
CA ASP A 147 1.38 5.38 0.59
C ASP A 147 0.55 4.91 -0.61
N GLY A 148 -0.65 4.38 -0.38
CA GLY A 148 -1.56 3.97 -1.45
C GLY A 148 -1.98 5.14 -2.35
N VAL A 149 -2.24 6.32 -1.78
CA VAL A 149 -2.55 7.54 -2.55
C VAL A 149 -1.32 8.05 -3.29
N PHE A 150 -0.16 8.14 -2.62
CA PHE A 150 1.09 8.56 -3.26
C PHE A 150 1.45 7.67 -4.46
N LEU A 151 1.24 6.36 -4.33
CA LEU A 151 1.52 5.39 -5.38
C LEU A 151 0.40 5.28 -6.43
N ASP A 152 -0.64 6.12 -6.40
CA ASP A 152 -1.83 6.01 -7.27
C ASP A 152 -2.47 4.60 -7.27
N ILE A 153 -2.43 3.92 -6.13
CA ILE A 153 -3.09 2.62 -5.92
C ILE A 153 -4.49 2.84 -5.33
N LEU A 154 -4.65 3.83 -4.46
CA LEU A 154 -5.89 4.10 -3.72
C LEU A 154 -6.43 5.52 -3.96
N HIS A 155 -7.74 5.67 -3.80
CA HIS A 155 -8.40 6.94 -3.57
C HIS A 155 -8.24 7.37 -2.10
N ASP A 156 -8.51 8.65 -1.81
CA ASP A 156 -8.40 9.20 -0.45
C ASP A 156 -9.32 8.55 0.59
N ASN A 157 -10.38 7.88 0.16
CA ASN A 157 -11.30 7.14 1.04
C ASN A 157 -10.86 5.68 1.27
N GLY A 158 -9.73 5.25 0.72
CA GLY A 158 -9.17 3.90 0.84
C GLY A 158 -9.62 2.92 -0.25
N LYS A 159 -10.59 3.29 -1.11
CA LYS A 159 -10.98 2.44 -2.25
C LYS A 159 -9.84 2.28 -3.25
N VAL A 160 -9.84 1.15 -3.95
CA VAL A 160 -8.89 0.87 -5.02
C VAL A 160 -9.10 1.84 -6.18
N LYS A 161 -8.04 2.54 -6.56
CA LYS A 161 -7.96 3.41 -7.75
C LYS A 161 -7.43 2.65 -8.96
N ASP A 162 -6.46 1.77 -8.77
CA ASP A 162 -5.84 0.97 -9.83
C ASP A 162 -6.02 -0.54 -9.59
N TRP A 163 -7.16 -1.05 -10.05
CA TRP A 163 -7.49 -2.47 -9.96
C TRP A 163 -6.51 -3.36 -10.73
N ASN A 164 -6.01 -2.89 -11.87
CA ASN A 164 -5.03 -3.66 -12.65
C ASN A 164 -3.74 -3.90 -11.86
N TYR A 165 -3.29 -2.89 -11.11
CA TYR A 165 -2.13 -3.03 -10.23
C TYR A 165 -2.41 -4.01 -9.09
N ILE A 166 -3.54 -3.88 -8.40
CA ILE A 166 -3.92 -4.77 -7.30
C ILE A 166 -4.05 -6.22 -7.79
N ILE A 167 -4.68 -6.46 -8.94
CA ILE A 167 -4.78 -7.79 -9.54
C ILE A 167 -3.39 -8.35 -9.86
N SER A 168 -2.51 -7.54 -10.46
CA SER A 168 -1.13 -7.96 -10.75
C SER A 168 -0.37 -8.33 -9.46
N TRP A 169 -0.61 -7.59 -8.37
CA TRP A 169 -0.02 -7.85 -7.07
C TRP A 169 -0.55 -9.16 -6.45
N VAL A 170 -1.86 -9.40 -6.52
CA VAL A 170 -2.53 -10.62 -6.06
C VAL A 170 -2.08 -11.85 -6.85
N GLU A 171 -2.07 -11.77 -8.17
CA GLU A 171 -1.71 -12.88 -9.04
C GLU A 171 -0.20 -13.11 -9.12
N GLY A 172 0.61 -12.11 -8.76
CA GLY A 172 2.06 -12.17 -8.90
C GLY A 172 2.53 -12.17 -10.37
N LYS A 173 1.69 -11.70 -11.29
CA LYS A 173 2.06 -11.56 -12.71
C LYS A 173 2.82 -10.26 -12.88
N GLN A 174 4.08 -10.34 -13.28
CA GLN A 174 4.81 -9.17 -13.75
C GLN A 174 4.27 -8.80 -15.13
N ARG A 175 3.92 -7.52 -15.34
CA ARG A 175 3.73 -7.00 -16.70
C ARG A 175 5.10 -7.08 -17.38
N LYS A 176 5.21 -7.98 -18.37
CA LYS A 176 6.34 -8.02 -19.31
C LYS A 176 6.38 -6.73 -20.11
#